data_AF-A0A077LY89-F1
#
_entry.id   AF-A0A077LY89-F1
#
_cell.length_a   1.000
_cell.length_b   1.000
_cell.length_c   1.000
_cell.angle_alpha   90.00
_cell.angle_beta   90.00
_cell.angle_gamma   90.00
#
_symmetry.space_group_name_H-M   'P 1'
#
loop_
_entity.id
_entity.type
_entity.pdbx_description
1 polymer ?
#
loop_
_entity_poly.entity_id
_entity_poly.type
_entity_poly.pdbx_seq_one_letter_code
_entity_poly.pdbx_strand_id
1 'polypeptide(L)'
;MSVTASDVAALEREPLPHAVTLAGAAGVMRPTVAATLAQRYAATVLAGGRPPSLHPASAAVSPAASPTVSGTSGASASPPDLTPSPPVSVTTSGDASKWPATSANVVVEATRSATYGLQVVAAQSTGAQRTLATATLRELAALDAAQTPRLTTTPPTVLGYDLPYAVTTPAAARRLAGHVLTGLRAAYGSELPTLETVSDQPFLDLAEWLGRVEVLVRRWGGTLVPFPGMSG
;
A
#
# COMPACT_ATOMS: atom_id res chain seq x y z
N MET A 1 27.76 10.88 -16.38
CA MET A 1 26.93 10.34 -17.47
C MET A 1 25.59 11.05 -17.40
N SER A 2 25.21 11.78 -18.45
CA SER A 2 23.97 12.55 -18.47
C SER A 2 22.87 11.70 -19.09
N VAL A 3 21.83 11.40 -18.31
CA VAL A 3 20.65 10.65 -18.76
C VAL A 3 19.69 11.61 -19.46
N THR A 4 19.17 11.20 -20.62
CA THR A 4 18.33 12.03 -21.49
C THR A 4 16.84 11.75 -21.29
N ALA A 5 15.97 12.67 -21.74
CA ALA A 5 14.52 12.45 -21.74
C ALA A 5 14.10 11.21 -22.58
N SER A 6 14.91 10.82 -23.58
CA SER A 6 14.70 9.60 -24.35
C SER A 6 14.97 8.33 -23.55
N ASP A 7 15.92 8.37 -22.61
CA ASP A 7 16.20 7.24 -21.71
C ASP A 7 15.03 7.02 -20.74
N VAL A 8 14.42 8.11 -20.25
CA VAL A 8 13.20 8.07 -19.42
C VAL A 8 12.02 7.48 -20.21
N ALA A 9 11.81 7.91 -21.44
CA ALA A 9 10.73 7.39 -22.30
C ALA A 9 10.95 5.91 -22.71
N ALA A 10 12.19 5.42 -22.73
CA ALA A 10 12.49 4.01 -22.94
C ALA A 10 12.16 3.17 -21.69
N LEU A 11 12.50 3.67 -20.49
CA LEU A 11 12.11 3.11 -19.20
C LEU A 11 10.57 3.04 -19.02
N GLU A 12 9.82 3.97 -19.63
CA GLU A 12 8.35 3.99 -19.59
C GLU A 12 7.66 2.84 -20.35
N ARG A 13 8.37 2.19 -21.29
CA ARG A 13 7.83 1.09 -22.12
C ARG A 13 8.18 -0.30 -21.59
N GLU A 14 9.12 -0.41 -20.66
CA GLU A 14 9.47 -1.70 -20.06
C GLU A 14 8.49 -2.13 -18.97
N PRO A 15 8.30 -3.45 -18.77
CA PRO A 15 7.57 -3.95 -17.62
C PRO A 15 8.26 -3.51 -16.33
N LEU A 16 7.46 -2.95 -15.40
CA LEU A 16 7.83 -2.38 -14.09
C LEU A 16 9.02 -3.05 -13.35
N PRO A 17 9.16 -4.39 -13.28
CA PRO A 17 10.32 -5.01 -12.62
C PRO A 17 11.68 -4.72 -13.29
N HIS A 18 11.73 -4.46 -14.60
CA HIS A 18 12.99 -4.10 -15.29
C HIS A 18 13.39 -2.63 -15.10
N ALA A 19 12.41 -1.73 -14.99
CA ALA A 19 12.65 -0.31 -14.69
C ALA A 19 13.33 -0.09 -13.33
N VAL A 20 13.02 -0.93 -12.34
CA VAL A 20 13.67 -0.91 -11.02
C VAL A 20 15.10 -1.47 -11.10
N THR A 21 15.35 -2.46 -11.96
CA THR A 21 16.69 -3.06 -12.14
C THR A 21 17.65 -2.10 -12.88
N LEU A 22 17.13 -1.25 -13.79
CA LEU A 22 17.87 -0.16 -14.44
C LEU A 22 18.20 1.01 -13.49
N ALA A 23 17.48 1.14 -12.36
CA ALA A 23 17.73 2.15 -11.33
C ALA A 23 18.94 1.81 -10.42
N GLY A 24 19.69 0.75 -10.71
CA GLY A 24 21.02 0.52 -10.14
C GLY A 24 22.03 1.64 -10.44
N ALA A 25 21.72 2.53 -11.38
CA ALA A 25 22.44 3.77 -11.63
C ALA A 25 21.65 4.99 -11.11
N ALA A 26 22.12 5.53 -9.99
CA ALA A 26 21.82 6.83 -9.38
C ALA A 26 20.48 6.98 -8.61
N GLY A 27 20.60 6.98 -7.27
CA GLY A 27 19.53 7.36 -6.33
C GLY A 27 18.81 8.68 -6.66
N VAL A 28 19.43 9.57 -7.44
CA VAL A 28 18.83 10.82 -7.94
C VAL A 28 17.47 10.61 -8.65
N MET A 29 17.23 9.46 -9.29
CA MET A 29 15.97 9.21 -10.00
C MET A 29 14.89 8.51 -9.16
N ARG A 30 15.21 8.01 -7.96
CA ARG A 30 14.24 7.28 -7.13
C ARG A 30 13.01 8.12 -6.75
N PRO A 31 13.14 9.38 -6.33
CA PRO A 31 11.98 10.22 -6.03
C PRO A 31 11.08 10.43 -7.25
N THR A 32 11.69 10.63 -8.43
CA THR A 32 10.96 10.79 -9.70
C THR A 32 10.21 9.51 -10.06
N VAL A 33 10.85 8.35 -9.96
CA VAL A 33 10.20 7.05 -10.23
C VAL A 33 9.02 6.82 -9.26
N ALA A 34 9.21 7.06 -7.96
CA ALA A 34 8.12 6.96 -6.98
C ALA A 34 6.96 7.89 -7.31
N ALA A 35 7.26 9.15 -7.65
CA ALA A 35 6.26 10.13 -8.05
C ALA A 35 5.51 9.70 -9.32
N THR A 36 6.21 9.20 -10.34
CA THR A 36 5.61 8.70 -11.58
C THR A 36 4.72 7.47 -11.31
N LEU A 37 5.17 6.54 -10.47
CA LEU A 37 4.38 5.37 -10.08
C LEU A 37 3.11 5.77 -9.34
N ALA A 38 3.22 6.68 -8.38
CA ALA A 38 2.08 7.18 -7.63
C ALA A 38 1.10 7.98 -8.52
N GLN A 39 1.61 8.77 -9.47
CA GLN A 39 0.79 9.47 -10.47
C GLN A 39 0.07 8.50 -11.40
N ARG A 40 0.74 7.46 -11.90
CA ARG A 40 0.11 6.42 -12.73
C ARG A 40 -0.97 5.67 -11.96
N TYR A 41 -0.67 5.25 -10.73
CA TYR A 41 -1.65 4.62 -9.85
C TYR A 41 -2.89 5.51 -9.69
N ALA A 42 -2.69 6.79 -9.36
CA ALA A 42 -3.78 7.73 -9.17
C ALA A 42 -4.60 7.93 -10.46
N ALA A 43 -3.94 8.08 -11.61
CA ALA A 43 -4.60 8.22 -12.90
C ALA A 43 -5.45 6.99 -13.26
N THR A 44 -4.92 5.77 -13.07
CA THR A 44 -5.65 4.52 -13.34
C THR A 44 -6.89 4.39 -12.44
N VAL A 45 -6.75 4.66 -11.14
CA VAL A 45 -7.88 4.57 -10.20
C VAL A 45 -8.94 5.62 -10.50
N LEU A 46 -8.55 6.85 -10.85
CA LEU A 46 -9.49 7.91 -11.23
C LEU A 46 -10.20 7.62 -12.56
N ALA A 47 -9.56 6.91 -13.48
CA ALA A 47 -10.17 6.43 -14.72
C ALA A 47 -11.08 5.20 -14.53
N GLY A 48 -11.23 4.70 -13.29
CA GLY A 48 -12.02 3.49 -13.00
C GLY A 48 -11.32 2.18 -13.36
N GLY A 49 -10.03 2.21 -13.68
CA GLY A 49 -9.22 1.03 -13.96
C GLY A 49 -8.73 0.32 -12.69
N ARG A 50 -8.27 -0.92 -12.85
CA ARG A 50 -7.54 -1.64 -11.79
C ARG A 50 -6.09 -1.15 -11.80
N PRO A 51 -5.58 -0.59 -10.69
CA PRO A 51 -4.19 -0.15 -10.66
C PRO A 51 -3.24 -1.33 -10.85
N PRO A 52 -2.08 -1.12 -11.50
CA PRO A 52 -1.04 -2.14 -11.58
C PRO A 52 -0.54 -2.45 -10.16
N SER A 53 -0.49 -3.73 -9.80
CA SER A 53 0.18 -4.17 -8.58
C SER A 53 1.69 -3.88 -8.74
N LEU A 54 2.30 -3.16 -7.79
CA LEU A 54 3.75 -2.92 -7.82
C LEU A 54 4.55 -4.13 -7.33
N HIS A 55 3.90 -5.06 -6.65
CA HIS A 55 4.51 -6.35 -6.37
C HIS A 55 4.66 -7.17 -7.66
N PRO A 56 5.81 -7.82 -7.87
CA PRO A 56 5.90 -8.84 -8.90
C PRO A 56 4.75 -9.80 -8.65
N ALA A 57 3.93 -10.05 -9.67
CA ALA A 57 2.90 -11.06 -9.59
C ALA A 57 3.59 -12.33 -9.12
N SER A 58 3.38 -12.70 -7.86
CA SER A 58 3.72 -14.02 -7.38
C SER A 58 2.82 -14.91 -8.22
N ALA A 59 3.39 -15.43 -9.31
CA ALA A 59 2.68 -16.25 -10.25
C ALA A 59 2.14 -17.40 -9.41
N ALA A 60 0.84 -17.32 -9.09
CA ALA A 60 0.13 -18.45 -8.56
C ALA A 60 0.24 -19.49 -9.67
N VAL A 61 1.18 -20.41 -9.51
CA VAL A 61 1.22 -21.64 -10.28
C VAL A 61 -0.11 -22.30 -9.93
N SER A 62 -1.10 -22.10 -10.80
CA SER A 62 -2.31 -22.92 -10.78
C SER A 62 -1.85 -24.36 -10.78
N PRO A 63 -2.15 -25.17 -9.75
CA PRO A 63 -1.91 -26.59 -9.83
C PRO A 63 -2.71 -27.09 -11.04
N ALA A 64 -2.00 -27.66 -12.00
CA ALA A 64 -2.57 -28.19 -13.22
C ALA A 64 -3.71 -29.15 -12.87
N ALA A 65 -4.83 -28.98 -13.54
CA ALA A 65 -5.99 -29.85 -13.45
C ALA A 65 -5.57 -31.30 -13.66
N SER A 66 -5.87 -32.16 -12.68
CA SER A 66 -5.73 -33.61 -12.82
C SER A 66 -6.61 -34.10 -13.99
N PRO A 67 -6.10 -34.97 -14.87
CA PRO A 67 -6.93 -35.57 -15.92
C PRO A 67 -7.94 -36.56 -15.30
N THR A 68 -9.21 -36.41 -15.69
CA THR A 68 -10.28 -37.38 -15.46
C THR A 68 -9.97 -38.66 -16.25
N VAL A 69 -9.58 -39.73 -15.55
CA VAL A 69 -9.53 -41.09 -16.09
C VAL A 69 -10.77 -41.85 -15.60
N SER A 70 -11.69 -42.11 -16.53
CA SER A 70 -12.74 -43.10 -16.38
C SER A 70 -12.11 -44.50 -16.49
N GLY A 71 -12.18 -45.29 -15.41
CA GLY A 71 -11.65 -46.65 -15.35
C GLY A 71 -12.59 -47.57 -14.59
N THR A 72 -13.03 -48.62 -15.28
CA THR A 72 -13.99 -49.66 -14.91
C THR A 72 -13.56 -50.52 -13.71
N SER A 73 -14.54 -50.96 -12.92
CA SER A 73 -14.45 -51.87 -11.77
C SER A 73 -13.66 -53.18 -12.00
N GLY A 74 -12.88 -53.59 -10.99
CA GLY A 74 -12.35 -54.95 -10.86
C GLY A 74 -11.44 -55.16 -9.64
N ALA A 75 -12.00 -55.76 -8.58
CA ALA A 75 -11.39 -56.69 -7.61
C ALA A 75 -10.18 -56.32 -6.70
N SER A 76 -10.43 -56.50 -5.40
CA SER A 76 -9.63 -57.20 -4.36
C SER A 76 -8.35 -56.60 -3.72
N ALA A 77 -8.48 -56.38 -2.40
CA ALA A 77 -7.53 -56.65 -1.30
C ALA A 77 -6.17 -55.89 -1.18
N SER A 78 -6.10 -54.96 -0.21
CA SER A 78 -5.17 -54.96 0.95
C SER A 78 -5.29 -53.65 1.76
N PRO A 79 -5.04 -53.63 3.09
CA PRO A 79 -5.21 -52.45 3.93
C PRO A 79 -4.01 -51.47 3.80
N PRO A 80 -4.24 -50.14 3.81
CA PRO A 80 -3.14 -49.18 3.85
C PRO A 80 -2.61 -48.98 5.28
N ASP A 81 -1.29 -49.03 5.34
CA ASP A 81 -0.45 -48.68 6.48
C ASP A 81 -0.59 -47.17 6.81
N LEU A 82 -0.89 -46.88 8.08
CA LEU A 82 -1.08 -45.52 8.61
C LEU A 82 0.29 -44.97 9.04
N THR A 83 1.01 -44.34 8.11
CA THR A 83 2.08 -43.40 8.48
C THR A 83 1.55 -41.97 8.37
N PRO A 84 1.50 -41.19 9.47
CA PRO A 84 1.16 -39.78 9.39
C PRO A 84 2.33 -39.01 8.74
N SER A 85 2.10 -38.45 7.55
CA SER A 85 2.97 -37.45 6.95
C SER A 85 3.16 -36.28 7.93
N PRO A 86 4.39 -35.80 8.19
CA PRO A 86 4.59 -34.62 9.01
C PRO A 86 3.96 -33.40 8.33
N PRO A 87 3.38 -32.46 9.09
CA PRO A 87 2.91 -31.21 8.51
C PRO A 87 4.14 -30.44 7.98
N VAL A 88 4.15 -30.21 6.67
CA VAL A 88 5.06 -29.24 6.06
C VAL A 88 4.78 -27.87 6.67
N SER A 89 5.65 -27.44 7.56
CA SER A 89 5.63 -26.07 8.08
C SER A 89 6.09 -25.15 6.95
N VAL A 90 5.13 -24.65 6.16
CA VAL A 90 5.38 -23.54 5.24
C VAL A 90 5.66 -22.31 6.10
N THR A 91 6.94 -22.10 6.37
CA THR A 91 7.44 -20.92 7.08
C THR A 91 7.61 -19.81 6.04
N THR A 92 6.53 -19.12 5.69
CA THR A 92 6.61 -17.85 4.95
C THR A 92 6.98 -16.72 5.93
N SER A 93 8.18 -16.77 6.50
CA SER A 93 8.70 -15.77 7.46
C SER A 93 9.83 -14.92 6.87
N GLY A 94 9.71 -14.50 5.62
CA GLY A 94 10.82 -13.90 4.86
C GLY A 94 10.94 -12.36 4.85
N ASP A 95 9.86 -11.58 4.90
CA ASP A 95 9.94 -10.17 4.42
C ASP A 95 9.47 -9.08 5.39
N ALA A 96 9.05 -9.42 6.61
CA ALA A 96 8.85 -8.42 7.68
C ALA A 96 10.18 -7.74 8.10
N SER A 97 11.30 -8.47 7.98
CA SER A 97 12.64 -8.04 8.44
C SER A 97 13.28 -6.88 7.68
N LYS A 98 12.73 -6.41 6.56
CA LYS A 98 13.36 -5.37 5.73
C LYS A 98 12.94 -3.93 6.09
N TRP A 99 11.88 -3.76 6.86
CA TRP A 99 11.40 -2.44 7.25
C TRP A 99 12.14 -1.93 8.49
N PRO A 100 12.71 -0.70 8.48
CA PRO A 100 13.18 -0.06 9.71
C PRO A 100 12.05 0.04 10.73
N ALA A 101 12.29 -0.44 11.95
CA ALA A 101 11.26 -0.46 13.00
C ALA A 101 10.67 0.93 13.27
N THR A 102 11.51 1.97 13.28
CA THR A 102 11.06 3.37 13.45
C THR A 102 10.11 3.80 12.34
N SER A 103 10.47 3.59 11.07
CA SER A 103 9.64 3.96 9.92
C SER A 103 8.33 3.17 9.88
N ALA A 104 8.37 1.87 10.19
CA ALA A 104 7.17 1.05 10.27
C ALA A 104 6.19 1.58 11.34
N ASN A 105 6.71 1.95 12.53
CA ASN A 105 5.91 2.55 13.58
C ASN A 105 5.30 3.90 13.16
N VAL A 106 6.08 4.78 12.54
CA VAL A 106 5.60 6.09 12.07
C VAL A 106 4.45 5.93 11.06
N VAL A 107 4.62 5.06 10.06
CA VAL A 107 3.61 4.83 9.02
C VAL A 107 2.33 4.25 9.61
N VAL A 108 2.42 3.23 10.47
CA VAL A 108 1.25 2.61 11.10
C VAL A 108 0.53 3.61 12.02
N GLU A 109 1.26 4.36 12.84
CA GLU A 109 0.67 5.34 13.75
C GLU A 109 -0.04 6.46 12.99
N ALA A 110 0.55 6.95 11.90
CA ALA A 110 -0.08 7.94 11.03
C ALA A 110 -1.40 7.40 10.44
N THR A 111 -1.43 6.15 9.95
CA THR A 111 -2.64 5.50 9.43
C THR A 111 -3.72 5.37 10.49
N ARG A 112 -3.35 4.98 11.72
CA ARG A 112 -4.29 4.80 12.84
C ARG A 112 -4.86 6.13 13.31
N SER A 113 -4.03 7.16 13.43
CA SER A 113 -4.45 8.53 13.75
C SER A 113 -5.43 9.08 12.69
N ALA A 114 -5.11 8.91 11.40
CA ALA A 114 -6.02 9.29 10.32
C ALA A 114 -7.33 8.49 10.34
N THR A 115 -7.27 7.20 10.64
CA THR A 115 -8.47 6.34 10.80
C THR A 115 -9.36 6.87 11.91
N TYR A 116 -8.82 7.20 13.09
CA TYR A 116 -9.58 7.79 14.19
C TYR A 116 -10.23 9.12 13.78
N GLY A 117 -9.47 10.01 13.13
CA GLY A 117 -10.01 11.26 12.60
C GLY A 117 -11.19 11.03 11.65
N LEU A 118 -11.08 10.08 10.72
CA LEU A 118 -12.14 9.74 9.77
C LEU A 118 -13.36 9.06 10.43
N GLN A 119 -13.19 8.36 11.55
CA GLN A 119 -14.32 7.85 12.34
C GLN A 119 -15.14 9.01 12.92
N VAL A 120 -14.48 10.04 13.46
CA VAL A 120 -15.14 11.27 13.92
C VAL A 120 -15.86 11.95 12.76
N VAL A 121 -15.23 12.04 11.59
CA VAL A 121 -15.86 12.58 10.37
C VAL A 121 -17.12 11.78 10.02
N ALA A 122 -17.06 10.44 9.98
CA ALA A 122 -18.20 9.60 9.63
C ALA A 122 -19.37 9.78 10.62
N ALA A 123 -19.07 9.89 11.92
CA ALA A 123 -20.05 10.13 12.97
C ALA A 123 -20.77 11.48 12.77
N GLN A 124 -20.01 12.54 12.46
CA GLN A 124 -20.50 13.92 12.29
C GLN A 124 -21.05 14.24 10.89
N SER A 125 -21.03 13.28 9.96
CA SER A 125 -21.48 13.44 8.58
C SER A 125 -22.81 12.73 8.31
N THR A 126 -23.52 13.11 7.25
CA THR A 126 -24.73 12.42 6.74
C THR A 126 -24.66 12.26 5.23
N GLY A 127 -25.59 11.48 4.66
CA GLY A 127 -25.76 11.31 3.22
C GLY A 127 -24.46 10.93 2.48
N ALA A 128 -24.20 11.59 1.35
CA ALA A 128 -23.04 11.33 0.51
C ALA A 128 -21.69 11.49 1.25
N GLN A 129 -21.60 12.42 2.19
CA GLN A 129 -20.36 12.63 2.96
C GLN A 129 -20.09 11.46 3.91
N ARG A 130 -21.12 10.89 4.56
CA ARG A 130 -20.96 9.68 5.39
C ARG A 130 -20.55 8.49 4.52
N THR A 131 -21.17 8.30 3.35
CA THR A 131 -20.78 7.24 2.41
C THR A 131 -19.31 7.36 1.99
N LEU A 132 -18.85 8.57 1.66
CA LEU A 132 -17.46 8.84 1.33
C LEU A 132 -16.51 8.56 2.50
N ALA A 133 -16.89 8.95 3.72
CA ALA A 133 -16.10 8.67 4.93
C ALA A 133 -15.98 7.17 5.20
N THR A 134 -17.06 6.40 5.09
CA THR A 134 -17.02 4.94 5.25
C THR A 134 -16.18 4.26 4.17
N ALA A 135 -16.25 4.73 2.92
CA ALA A 135 -15.38 4.22 1.86
C ALA A 135 -13.90 4.52 2.16
N THR A 136 -13.59 5.73 2.64
CA THR A 136 -12.23 6.12 3.05
C THR A 136 -11.73 5.27 4.21
N LEU A 137 -12.56 4.99 5.22
CA LEU A 137 -12.21 4.12 6.35
C LEU A 137 -11.86 2.70 5.92
N ARG A 138 -12.56 2.13 4.93
CA ARG A 138 -12.22 0.80 4.39
C ARG A 138 -10.84 0.78 3.72
N GLU A 139 -10.49 1.85 3.00
CA GLU A 139 -9.16 1.96 2.38
C GLU A 139 -8.06 2.11 3.44
N LEU A 140 -8.29 2.93 4.48
CA LEU A 140 -7.33 3.08 5.58
C LEU A 140 -7.17 1.78 6.37
N ALA A 141 -8.24 1.02 6.60
CA ALA A 141 -8.17 -0.29 7.24
C ALA A 141 -7.37 -1.29 6.39
N ALA A 142 -7.52 -1.25 5.06
CA ALA A 142 -6.72 -2.07 4.15
C ALA A 142 -5.23 -1.69 4.17
N LEU A 143 -4.91 -0.40 4.33
CA LEU A 143 -3.53 0.07 4.51
C LEU A 143 -2.96 -0.41 5.85
N ASP A 144 -3.67 -0.24 6.96
CA ASP A 144 -3.22 -0.71 8.29
C ASP A 144 -2.97 -2.23 8.30
N ALA A 145 -3.84 -3.01 7.64
CA ALA A 145 -3.65 -4.45 7.48
C ALA A 145 -2.41 -4.81 6.64
N ALA A 146 -2.07 -4.03 5.62
CA ALA A 146 -0.86 -4.22 4.82
C ALA A 146 0.42 -3.80 5.56
N GLN A 147 0.31 -2.84 6.48
CA GLN A 147 1.43 -2.27 7.23
C GLN A 147 1.75 -3.04 8.51
N THR A 148 0.73 -3.55 9.21
CA THR A 148 0.90 -4.24 10.50
C THR A 148 1.92 -5.39 10.46
N PRO A 149 2.00 -6.22 9.40
CA PRO A 149 3.04 -7.24 9.29
C PRO A 149 4.48 -6.71 9.25
N ARG A 150 4.69 -5.39 9.06
CA ARG A 150 6.01 -4.74 9.05
C ARG A 150 6.46 -4.29 10.44
N LEU A 151 5.57 -4.34 11.43
CA LEU A 151 5.90 -4.02 12.81
C LEU A 151 6.71 -5.16 13.44
N THR A 152 7.81 -4.80 14.11
CA THR A 152 8.59 -5.75 14.92
C THR A 152 8.04 -5.86 16.34
N THR A 153 7.29 -4.85 16.79
CA THR A 153 6.60 -4.83 18.07
C THR A 153 5.24 -4.17 17.86
N THR A 154 4.21 -4.65 18.54
CA THR A 154 2.88 -4.04 18.46
C THR A 154 2.87 -2.78 19.34
N PRO A 155 2.70 -1.57 18.77
CA PRO A 155 2.57 -0.36 19.56
C PRO A 155 1.31 -0.44 20.44
N PRO A 156 1.31 0.18 21.63
CA PRO A 156 0.12 0.23 22.47
C PRO A 156 -1.04 0.91 21.72
N THR A 157 -2.24 0.35 21.85
CA THR A 157 -3.43 0.94 21.25
C THR A 157 -3.76 2.25 21.96
N VAL A 158 -3.67 3.36 21.23
CA VAL A 158 -4.10 4.68 21.71
C VAL A 158 -5.63 4.73 21.71
N LEU A 159 -6.24 5.09 22.86
CA LEU A 159 -7.70 5.12 23.02
C LEU A 159 -8.37 6.34 22.36
N GLY A 160 -7.61 7.39 22.06
CA GLY A 160 -8.10 8.58 21.37
C GLY A 160 -6.97 9.52 20.99
N TYR A 161 -7.19 10.30 19.93
CA TYR A 161 -6.27 11.33 19.47
C TYR A 161 -6.91 12.70 19.66
N ASP A 162 -6.11 13.67 20.07
CA ASP A 162 -6.59 15.05 20.16
C ASP A 162 -6.97 15.57 18.78
N LEU A 163 -8.13 16.22 18.69
CA LEU A 163 -8.60 16.84 17.46
C LEU A 163 -8.05 18.26 17.36
N PRO A 164 -7.67 18.72 16.15
CA PRO A 164 -7.12 20.07 15.95
C PRO A 164 -8.13 21.19 16.23
N TYR A 165 -9.43 20.86 16.26
CA TYR A 165 -10.53 21.76 16.57
C TYR A 165 -11.81 20.96 16.84
N ALA A 166 -12.82 21.63 17.40
CA ALA A 166 -14.13 21.02 17.64
C ALA A 166 -14.85 20.69 16.32
N VAL A 167 -15.37 19.47 16.22
CA VAL A 167 -16.08 18.97 15.02
C VAL A 167 -17.54 18.70 15.36
N THR A 168 -18.35 19.75 15.32
CA THR A 168 -19.79 19.70 15.66
C THR A 168 -20.71 19.90 14.46
N THR A 169 -20.14 20.08 13.26
CA THR A 169 -20.91 20.31 12.03
C THR A 169 -20.37 19.46 10.89
N PRO A 170 -21.21 19.10 9.88
CA PRO A 170 -20.74 18.37 8.70
C PRO A 170 -19.62 19.10 7.94
N ALA A 171 -19.65 20.44 7.90
CA ALA A 171 -18.60 21.25 7.28
C ALA A 171 -17.28 21.18 8.06
N ALA A 172 -17.32 21.21 9.40
CA ALA A 172 -16.14 20.97 10.24
C ALA A 172 -15.58 19.56 10.02
N ALA A 173 -16.45 18.56 9.88
CA ALA A 173 -16.05 17.19 9.59
C ALA A 173 -15.35 17.07 8.22
N ARG A 174 -15.88 17.75 7.20
CA ARG A 174 -15.22 17.77 5.87
C ARG A 174 -13.84 18.41 5.92
N ARG A 175 -13.68 19.51 6.67
CA ARG A 175 -12.38 20.13 6.92
C ARG A 175 -11.44 19.17 7.65
N LEU A 176 -11.95 18.43 8.64
CA LEU A 176 -11.14 17.48 9.41
C LEU A 176 -10.61 16.37 8.50
N ALA A 177 -11.44 15.81 7.62
CA ALA A 177 -11.01 14.81 6.65
C ALA A 177 -9.85 15.32 5.77
N GLY A 178 -9.95 16.55 5.25
CA GLY A 178 -8.88 17.18 4.49
C GLY A 178 -7.60 17.36 5.31
N HIS A 179 -7.72 17.80 6.56
CA HIS A 179 -6.59 17.98 7.46
C HIS A 179 -5.86 16.66 7.74
N VAL A 180 -6.57 15.61 8.17
CA VAL A 180 -5.94 14.34 8.55
C VAL A 180 -5.35 13.59 7.36
N LEU A 181 -5.99 13.63 6.17
CA LEU A 181 -5.41 13.01 4.97
C LEU A 181 -4.19 13.78 4.46
N THR A 182 -4.16 15.11 4.61
CA THR A 182 -2.97 15.91 4.32
C THR A 182 -1.83 15.59 5.29
N GLY A 183 -2.15 15.44 6.58
CA GLY A 183 -1.20 15.00 7.60
C GLY A 183 -0.65 13.60 7.33
N LEU A 184 -1.51 12.64 6.98
CA LEU A 184 -1.11 11.28 6.60
C LEU A 184 -0.16 11.28 5.39
N ARG A 185 -0.49 12.04 4.35
CA ARG A 185 0.38 12.23 3.19
C ARG A 185 1.75 12.78 3.60
N ALA A 186 1.78 13.81 4.45
CA ALA A 186 3.02 14.43 4.89
C ALA A 186 3.88 13.45 5.71
N ALA A 187 3.26 12.67 6.61
CA ALA A 187 3.95 11.65 7.40
C ALA A 187 4.61 10.60 6.49
N TYR A 188 3.89 10.08 5.50
CA TYR A 188 4.48 9.14 4.53
C TYR A 188 5.59 9.80 3.71
N GLY A 189 5.38 11.02 3.23
CA GLY A 189 6.39 11.75 2.46
C GLY A 189 7.69 11.97 3.25
N SER A 190 7.60 12.16 4.56
CA SER A 190 8.78 12.34 5.43
C SER A 190 9.63 11.09 5.61
N GLU A 191 9.07 9.90 5.38
CA GLU A 191 9.79 8.62 5.47
C GLU A 191 10.52 8.25 4.17
N LEU A 192 10.18 8.88 3.03
CA LEU A 192 10.78 8.57 1.74
C LEU A 192 12.33 8.66 1.75
N PRO A 193 12.95 9.75 2.26
CA PRO A 193 14.41 9.86 2.27
C PRO A 193 15.08 8.79 3.12
N THR A 194 14.45 8.42 4.25
CA THR A 194 14.95 7.37 5.14
C THR A 194 14.93 6.03 4.42
N LEU A 195 13.80 5.64 3.84
CA LEU A 195 13.64 4.34 3.19
C LEU A 195 14.45 4.21 1.90
N GLU A 196 14.67 5.32 1.19
CA GLU A 196 15.51 5.36 -0.02
C GLU A 196 16.91 4.79 0.22
N THR A 197 17.47 5.03 1.42
CA THR A 197 18.82 4.62 1.80
C THR A 197 18.92 3.18 2.33
N VAL A 198 17.81 2.61 2.78
CA VAL A 198 17.83 1.31 3.49
C VAL A 198 17.57 0.14 2.55
N SER A 199 16.50 0.20 1.75
CA SER A 199 16.10 -0.92 0.91
C SER A 199 15.05 -0.51 -0.12
N ASP A 200 15.04 -1.21 -1.24
CA ASP A 200 14.16 -0.92 -2.38
C ASP A 200 12.70 -1.29 -2.09
N GLN A 201 12.46 -2.44 -1.46
CA GLN A 201 11.10 -2.91 -1.21
C GLN A 201 10.29 -1.99 -0.26
N PRO A 202 10.80 -1.57 0.92
CA PRO A 202 10.10 -0.60 1.77
C PRO A 202 9.81 0.72 1.05
N PHE A 203 10.74 1.19 0.22
CA PHE A 203 10.55 2.40 -0.59
C PHE A 203 9.40 2.24 -1.60
N LEU A 204 9.37 1.12 -2.35
CA LEU A 204 8.30 0.83 -3.31
C LEU A 204 6.93 0.65 -2.62
N ASP A 205 6.89 -0.06 -1.49
CA ASP A 205 5.69 -0.25 -0.68
C ASP A 205 5.14 1.12 -0.21
N LEU A 206 6.02 2.01 0.30
CA LEU A 206 5.64 3.35 0.74
C LEU A 206 5.15 4.22 -0.43
N ALA A 207 5.79 4.14 -1.60
CA ALA A 207 5.35 4.86 -2.80
C ALA A 207 3.95 4.41 -3.26
N GLU A 208 3.66 3.11 -3.20
CA GLU A 208 2.31 2.58 -3.46
C GLU A 208 1.29 3.16 -2.49
N TRP A 209 1.57 3.09 -1.18
CA TRP A 209 0.67 3.59 -0.16
C TRP A 209 0.45 5.10 -0.27
N LEU A 210 1.49 5.85 -0.61
CA LEU A 210 1.40 7.29 -0.87
C LEU A 210 0.50 7.59 -2.08
N GLY A 211 0.61 6.81 -3.16
CA GLY A 211 -0.31 6.88 -4.30
C GLY A 211 -1.77 6.63 -3.92
N ARG A 212 -2.03 5.67 -3.01
CA ARG A 212 -3.38 5.42 -2.46
C ARG A 212 -3.88 6.61 -1.65
N VAL A 213 -3.05 7.18 -0.78
CA VAL A 213 -3.40 8.35 0.04
C VAL A 213 -3.70 9.57 -0.84
N GLU A 214 -2.96 9.80 -1.92
CA GLU A 214 -3.23 10.89 -2.86
C GLU A 214 -4.62 10.77 -3.52
N VAL A 215 -5.04 9.56 -3.90
CA VAL A 215 -6.40 9.32 -4.39
C VAL A 215 -7.44 9.71 -3.32
N LEU A 216 -7.20 9.36 -2.06
CA LEU A 216 -8.10 9.73 -0.96
C LEU A 216 -8.16 11.26 -0.79
N VAL A 217 -7.02 11.94 -0.73
CA VAL A 217 -6.92 13.41 -0.65
C VAL A 217 -7.73 14.05 -1.77
N ARG A 218 -7.61 13.56 -3.01
CA ARG A 218 -8.36 14.08 -4.17
C ARG A 218 -9.86 13.89 -4.07
N ARG A 219 -10.33 12.73 -3.60
CA ARG A 219 -11.76 12.48 -3.38
C ARG A 219 -12.38 13.44 -2.36
N TRP A 220 -11.58 13.91 -1.40
CA TRP A 220 -12.00 14.90 -0.42
C TRP A 220 -11.86 16.36 -0.89
N GLY A 221 -11.42 16.58 -2.13
CA GLY A 221 -11.26 17.91 -2.73
C GLY A 221 -9.90 18.56 -2.47
N GLY A 222 -8.92 17.80 -1.98
CA GLY A 222 -7.54 18.28 -1.84
C GLY A 222 -6.88 18.58 -3.18
N THR A 223 -5.92 19.50 -3.18
CA THR A 223 -5.09 19.78 -4.34
C THR A 223 -3.99 18.74 -4.48
N LEU A 224 -3.69 18.37 -5.73
CA LEU A 224 -2.45 17.63 -6.01
C LEU A 224 -1.30 18.57 -5.70
N VAL A 225 -0.42 18.13 -4.81
CA VAL A 225 0.85 18.80 -4.56
C VAL A 225 1.90 17.96 -5.29
N PRO A 226 2.83 18.58 -6.04
CA PRO A 226 3.94 17.83 -6.61
C PRO A 226 4.67 17.08 -5.49
N PHE A 227 5.13 15.85 -5.79
CA PHE A 227 5.82 15.03 -4.80
C PHE A 227 7.06 15.78 -4.29
N PRO A 228 7.38 15.64 -2.99
CA PRO A 228 8.63 16.14 -2.43
C PRO A 228 9.80 15.64 -3.29
N GLY A 229 10.65 16.57 -3.75
CA GLY A 229 11.78 16.28 -4.64
C GLY A 229 11.56 16.58 -6.13
N MET A 230 10.35 16.96 -6.57
CA MET A 230 10.08 17.36 -7.98
C MET A 230 9.98 18.87 -8.21
N SER A 231 10.28 19.70 -7.21
CA SER A 231 10.19 21.17 -7.30
C SER A 231 11.52 21.87 -7.59
N GLY A 232 12.53 21.10 -8.01
CA GLY A 232 13.89 21.59 -8.33
C GLY A 232 14.08 21.90 -9.80
#